data_AF-A0A925G395-F1
#
_entry.id   AF-A0A925G395-F1
#
_cell.length_a   1.000
_cell.length_b   1.000
_cell.length_c   1.000
_cell.angle_alpha   90.00
_cell.angle_beta   90.00
_cell.angle_gamma   90.00
#
_symmetry.space_group_name_H-M   'P 1'
#
loop_
_entity.id
_entity.type
_entity.pdbx_description
1 polymer ?
#
loop_
_entity_poly.entity_id
_entity_poly.type
_entity_poly.pdbx_seq_one_letter_code
_entity_poly.pdbx_strand_id
1 'polypeptide(L)'
;MHIENGAGSFYDRIAGLYDVTFKFNGYGRSLEKYLRKHLPPLSRGARILDAGCGTGLLTLSLLKAVKRPVEITAVDLSASSLMTAQKAVSENL
;
A
#
# COMPACT_ATOMS: atom_id res chain seq x y z
N MET A 1 -9.77 8.33 -35.53
CA MET A 1 -8.87 7.20 -35.81
C MET A 1 -8.54 6.55 -34.46
N HIS A 2 -9.30 5.51 -34.13
CA HIS A 2 -9.08 4.54 -33.04
C HIS A 2 -8.46 3.31 -33.75
N ILE A 3 -7.50 2.49 -33.28
CA ILE A 3 -6.95 2.06 -31.99
C ILE A 3 -5.64 1.30 -32.32
N GLU A 4 -4.59 1.41 -31.49
CA GLU A 4 -3.85 0.24 -30.97
C GLU A 4 -3.45 0.51 -29.51
N ASN A 5 -4.44 0.27 -28.64
CA ASN A 5 -4.39 0.20 -27.17
C ASN A 5 -4.10 -1.25 -26.74
N GLY A 6 -3.11 -1.91 -27.34
CA GLY A 6 -2.85 -3.33 -27.11
C GLY A 6 -1.89 -3.62 -25.95
N ALA A 7 -0.82 -2.83 -25.82
CA ALA A 7 0.29 -3.16 -24.90
C ALA A 7 0.17 -2.51 -23.50
N GLY A 8 -0.25 -1.24 -23.43
CA GLY A 8 -0.34 -0.51 -22.15
C GLY A 8 -1.38 -1.09 -21.19
N SER A 9 -2.60 -1.33 -21.68
CA SER A 9 -3.67 -1.84 -20.82
C SER A 9 -3.50 -3.32 -20.43
N PHE A 10 -2.65 -4.08 -21.12
CA PHE A 10 -2.34 -5.47 -20.79
C PHE A 10 -1.23 -5.55 -19.73
N TYR A 11 -0.23 -4.65 -19.77
CA TYR A 11 0.77 -4.48 -18.72
C TYR A 11 0.15 -3.98 -17.40
N ASP A 12 -0.74 -2.99 -17.48
CA ASP A 12 -1.41 -2.43 -16.29
C ASP A 12 -2.33 -3.44 -15.59
N ARG A 13 -2.91 -4.38 -16.35
CA ARG A 13 -3.81 -5.43 -15.83
C ARG A 13 -3.06 -6.65 -15.29
N ILE A 14 -1.83 -6.92 -15.77
CA ILE A 14 -0.94 -7.97 -15.23
C ILE A 14 -0.12 -7.45 -14.03
N ALA A 15 0.31 -6.19 -14.02
CA ALA A 15 0.90 -5.57 -12.83
C ALA A 15 -0.10 -5.57 -11.66
N GLY A 16 -1.36 -5.23 -11.92
CA GLY A 16 -2.46 -5.35 -10.97
C GLY A 16 -2.78 -6.78 -10.49
N LEU A 17 -2.37 -7.83 -11.24
CA LEU A 17 -2.49 -9.24 -10.85
C LEU A 17 -1.29 -9.71 -10.00
N TYR A 18 -0.08 -9.17 -10.25
CA TYR A 18 1.07 -9.29 -9.36
C TYR A 18 0.78 -8.63 -8.00
N ASP A 19 0.10 -7.49 -8.01
CA ASP A 19 -0.40 -6.78 -6.83
C ASP A 19 -1.37 -7.58 -5.95
N VAL A 20 -2.04 -8.61 -6.50
CA VAL A 20 -3.07 -9.42 -5.81
C VAL A 20 -2.55 -10.81 -5.41
N THR A 21 -1.45 -11.29 -5.99
CA THR A 21 -0.91 -12.64 -5.68
C THR A 21 0.23 -12.60 -4.63
N PHE A 22 0.90 -11.45 -4.47
CA PHE A 22 2.06 -11.29 -3.56
C PHE A 22 1.73 -10.74 -2.17
N LYS A 23 0.62 -10.00 -2.02
CA LYS A 23 -0.21 -10.15 -0.82
C LYS A 23 -0.74 -11.59 -0.89
N PHE A 24 -0.71 -12.44 0.13
CA PHE A 24 -1.86 -12.43 1.04
C PHE A 24 -1.75 -13.43 2.21
N ASN A 25 -0.55 -13.75 2.71
CA ASN A 25 -0.51 -14.10 4.14
C ASN A 25 0.85 -13.94 4.84
N GLY A 26 1.96 -14.37 4.23
CA GLY A 26 3.27 -14.37 4.91
C GLY A 26 3.96 -13.01 4.95
N TYR A 27 4.02 -12.33 3.80
CA TYR A 27 4.83 -11.13 3.65
C TYR A 27 4.26 -9.93 4.42
N GLY A 28 2.95 -9.70 4.37
CA GLY A 28 2.30 -8.66 5.18
C GLY A 28 2.49 -8.86 6.68
N ARG A 29 2.45 -10.12 7.17
CA ARG A 29 2.77 -10.46 8.57
C ARG A 29 4.23 -10.24 8.90
N SER A 30 5.14 -10.58 7.99
CA SER A 30 6.58 -10.35 8.16
C SER A 30 6.89 -8.86 8.24
N LEU A 31 6.28 -8.05 7.37
CA LEU A 31 6.43 -6.61 7.35
C LEU A 31 5.83 -5.98 8.61
N GLU A 32 4.64 -6.41 9.04
CA GLU A 32 4.06 -5.99 10.32
C GLU A 32 4.99 -6.33 11.49
N LYS A 33 5.50 -7.56 11.56
CA LYS A 33 6.44 -7.99 12.60
C LYS A 33 7.73 -7.16 12.59
N TYR A 34 8.26 -6.88 11.40
CA TYR A 34 9.43 -6.03 11.22
C TYR A 34 9.16 -4.62 11.74
N LEU A 35 8.07 -3.99 11.31
CA LEU A 35 7.68 -2.65 11.73
C LEU A 35 7.42 -2.59 13.24
N ARG A 36 6.75 -3.57 13.83
CA ARG A 36 6.54 -3.64 15.29
C ARG A 36 7.85 -3.68 16.08
N LYS A 37 8.93 -4.24 15.51
CA LYS A 37 10.25 -4.36 16.15
C LYS A 37 11.15 -3.16 15.88
N HIS A 38 11.04 -2.55 14.71
CA HIS A 38 12.02 -1.58 14.21
C HIS A 38 11.48 -0.17 13.98
N LEU A 39 10.17 0.06 14.12
CA LEU A 39 9.64 1.42 14.08
C LEU A 39 10.31 2.26 15.17
N PRO A 40 10.85 3.45 14.82
CA PRO A 40 11.36 4.36 15.81
C PRO A 40 10.22 4.82 16.74
N PRO A 41 10.53 5.31 17.95
CA PRO A 41 9.52 5.90 18.82
C PRO A 41 8.76 7.01 18.10
N LEU A 42 7.46 6.82 17.90
CA LEU A 42 6.58 7.83 17.31
C LEU A 42 5.93 8.66 18.42
N SER A 43 5.93 9.98 18.22
CA SER A 43 5.12 10.90 19.00
C SER A 43 3.63 10.68 18.71
N ARG A 44 2.77 11.05 19.66
CA ARG A 44 1.32 11.10 19.39
C ARG A 44 1.07 12.18 18.33
N GLY A 45 0.32 11.83 17.29
CA GLY A 45 0.08 12.73 16.15
C GLY A 45 1.26 12.85 15.19
N ALA A 46 2.21 11.90 15.21
CA ALA A 46 3.26 11.86 14.21
C ALA A 46 2.65 11.78 12.80
N ARG A 47 3.26 12.52 11.86
CA ARG A 47 2.89 12.52 10.44
C ARG A 47 3.89 11.68 9.67
N ILE A 48 3.41 10.73 8.89
CA ILE A 48 4.20 9.76 8.13
C ILE A 48 3.84 9.93 6.65
N LEU A 49 4.87 9.94 5.80
CA LEU A 49 4.70 9.91 4.34
C LEU A 49 5.08 8.53 3.82
N ASP A 50 4.15 7.87 3.13
CA ASP A 50 4.40 6.66 2.33
C ASP A 50 4.49 7.07 0.86
N ALA A 51 5.73 7.29 0.39
CA ALA A 51 6.00 7.79 -0.96
C ALA A 51 6.17 6.63 -1.95
N GLY A 52 5.26 6.52 -2.92
CA GLY A 52 5.16 5.37 -3.82
C GLY A 52 4.44 4.20 -3.15
N CYS A 53 3.27 4.47 -2.57
CA CYS A 53 2.56 3.50 -1.73
C CYS A 53 2.07 2.25 -2.50
N GLY A 54 2.07 2.29 -3.83
CA GLY A 54 1.55 1.24 -4.69
C GLY A 54 0.12 0.89 -4.30
N THR A 55 -0.17 -0.39 -4.14
CA THR A 55 -1.47 -0.89 -3.69
C THR A 55 -1.66 -0.88 -2.17
N GLY A 56 -0.86 -0.13 -1.43
CA GLY A 56 -1.07 0.18 -0.01
C GLY A 56 -0.61 -0.89 0.98
N LEU A 57 0.28 -1.81 0.59
CA LEU A 57 0.78 -2.85 1.49
C LEU A 57 1.53 -2.28 2.70
N LEU A 58 2.51 -1.39 2.46
CA LEU A 58 3.28 -0.78 3.54
C LEU A 58 2.39 0.13 4.41
N THR A 59 1.54 0.95 3.77
CA THR A 59 0.53 1.76 4.45
C THR A 59 -0.29 0.93 5.45
N LEU A 60 -0.86 -0.20 5.00
CA LEU A 60 -1.62 -1.10 5.86
C LEU A 60 -0.79 -1.72 6.99
N SER A 61 0.43 -2.17 6.68
CA SER A 61 1.33 -2.74 7.68
C SER A 61 1.76 -1.70 8.73
N LEU A 62 1.94 -0.44 8.34
CA LEU A 62 2.18 0.67 9.26
C LEU A 62 0.98 0.91 10.17
N LEU A 63 -0.23 1.03 9.60
CA LEU A 63 -1.47 1.22 10.36
C LEU A 63 -1.70 0.12 11.40
N LYS A 64 -1.36 -1.13 11.08
CA LYS A 64 -1.44 -2.26 12.01
C LYS A 64 -0.34 -2.24 13.08
N ALA A 65 0.87 -1.77 12.73
CA ALA A 65 2.04 -1.82 13.60
C ALA A 65 2.11 -0.67 14.61
N VAL A 66 1.63 0.53 14.25
CA VAL A 66 1.67 1.72 15.12
C VAL A 66 0.77 1.54 16.35
N LYS A 67 1.28 1.97 17.51
CA LYS A 67 0.59 1.84 18.82
C LYS A 67 0.00 3.14 19.33
N ARG A 68 0.18 4.23 18.58
CA ARG A 68 -0.26 5.59 18.94
C ARG A 68 -1.00 6.19 17.76
N PRO A 69 -1.91 7.15 17.99
CA PRO A 69 -2.52 7.92 16.91
C PRO A 69 -1.44 8.57 16.05
N VAL A 70 -1.51 8.35 14.75
CA VAL A 70 -0.64 8.92 13.72
C VAL A 70 -1.48 9.30 12.52
N GLU A 71 -0.94 10.15 11.66
CA GLU A 71 -1.51 10.47 10.37
C GLU A 71 -0.56 9.97 9.27
N ILE A 72 -1.08 9.20 8.33
CA ILE A 72 -0.29 8.66 7.22
C ILE A 72 -0.83 9.29 5.93
N THR A 73 0.02 10.02 5.23
CA THR A 73 -0.23 10.45 3.85
C THR A 73 0.43 9.45 2.91
N ALA A 74 -0.35 8.77 2.09
CA ALA A 74 0.13 7.83 1.09
C ALA A 74 -0.02 8.46 -0.30
N VAL A 75 1.05 8.45 -1.10
CA VAL A 75 1.07 9.04 -2.43
C VAL A 75 1.62 8.06 -3.45
N ASP A 76 1.05 8.08 -4.65
CA ASP A 76 1.53 7.31 -5.80
C ASP A 76 1.15 8.07 -7.08
N LEU A 77 1.93 7.90 -8.15
CA LEU A 77 1.62 8.50 -9.45
C LEU A 77 0.51 7.73 -10.18
N SER A 78 0.29 6.46 -9.83
CA SER A 78 -0.73 5.60 -10.41
C SER A 78 -2.08 5.76 -9.69
N ALA A 79 -3.05 6.34 -10.39
CA ALA A 79 -4.41 6.45 -9.88
C ALA A 79 -5.06 5.09 -9.59
N SER A 80 -4.78 4.05 -10.40
CA SER A 80 -5.28 2.69 -10.19
C SER A 80 -4.67 2.04 -8.95
N SER A 81 -3.40 2.31 -8.67
CA SER A 81 -2.72 1.87 -7.44
C SER A 81 -3.32 2.56 -6.22
N LEU A 82 -3.58 3.87 -6.28
CA LEU A 82 -4.25 4.61 -5.20
C LEU A 82 -5.68 4.10 -4.93
N MET A 83 -6.48 3.82 -5.97
CA MET A 83 -7.80 3.21 -5.78
C MET A 83 -7.71 1.86 -5.08
N THR A 84 -6.71 1.05 -5.44
CA THR A 84 -6.48 -0.26 -4.81
C THR A 84 -6.00 -0.11 -3.37
N ALA A 85 -5.12 0.84 -3.09
CA ALA A 85 -4.65 1.15 -1.74
C ALA A 85 -5.81 1.63 -0.85
N GLN A 86 -6.65 2.53 -1.36
CA GLN A 86 -7.84 3.02 -0.65
C GLN A 86 -8.80 1.89 -0.32
N LYS A 87 -9.10 1.02 -1.29
CA LYS A 87 -9.93 -0.17 -1.08
C LYS A 87 -9.33 -1.09 -0.01
N ALA A 88 -8.01 -1.35 -0.10
CA ALA A 88 -7.32 -2.22 0.85
C ALA A 88 -7.38 -1.66 2.28
N VAL A 89 -7.26 -0.34 2.47
CA VAL A 89 -7.42 0.34 3.76
C VAL A 89 -8.84 0.20 4.29
N SER A 90 -9.86 0.50 3.47
CA SER A 90 -11.27 0.44 3.90
C SER A 90 -11.75 -0.97 4.27
N GLU A 91 -11.14 -2.02 3.73
CA GLU A 91 -11.53 -3.41 3.98
C GLU A 91 -10.79 -4.05 5.16
N ASN A 92 -9.70 -3.45 5.65
CA ASN A 92 -8.80 -4.07 6.64
C ASN A 92 -8.66 -3.29 7.95
N LEU A 93 -9.40 -2.20 8.13
CA LEU A 93 -9.45 -1.34 9.33
C LEU A 93 -10.90 -0.96 9.63
#